data_AF-A0A7J3XYN8-F1
#
_entry.id   AF-A0A7J3XYN8-F1
#
_cell.length_a   1.000
_cell.length_b   1.000
_cell.length_c   1.000
_cell.angle_alpha   90.00
_cell.angle_beta   90.00
_cell.angle_gamma   90.00
#
_symmetry.space_group_name_H-M   'P 1'
#
loop_
_entity.id
_entity.type
_entity.pdbx_description
1 polymer ?
#
loop_
_entity_poly.entity_id
_entity_poly.type
_entity_poly.pdbx_seq_one_letter_code
_entity_poly.pdbx_strand_id
1 'polypeptide(L)'
;MFLTLINPWIILAGASSMTLVAEGLMEKASEGLSEVAVAEARRVVAEILLPSRITGSLVEKYFRKALRLGVWGRLPLESRGLILALRRWGLVKSRVLEGILKGIFLEIELAGLKGRALFYGALLSLREYWGRLGELVRNAGRLLTLGIFYLNSPTIYRFYG
;
A
#
# COMPACT_ATOMS: atom_id res chain seq x y z
N MET A 1 48.63 -15.23 43.73
CA MET A 1 47.65 -16.31 43.47
C MET A 1 46.54 -15.71 42.61
N PHE A 2 46.52 -16.09 41.33
CA PHE A 2 45.49 -15.91 40.30
C PHE A 2 44.84 -14.51 40.08
N LEU A 3 45.46 -13.71 39.20
CA LEU A 3 44.74 -12.74 38.36
C LEU A 3 44.16 -13.50 37.16
N THR A 4 42.84 -13.66 37.10
CA THR A 4 42.15 -14.26 35.96
C THR A 4 42.17 -13.29 34.78
N LEU A 5 43.01 -13.60 33.79
CA LEU A 5 42.95 -13.03 32.45
C LEU A 5 41.59 -13.37 31.82
N ILE A 6 40.63 -12.47 31.91
CA ILE A 6 39.42 -12.54 31.08
C ILE A 6 39.89 -12.37 29.64
N ASN A 7 39.77 -13.45 28.88
CA ASN A 7 40.23 -13.55 27.50
C ASN A 7 39.45 -12.54 26.62
N PRO A 8 40.11 -11.52 26.01
CA PRO A 8 39.42 -10.43 25.29
C PRO A 8 38.59 -10.92 24.09
N TRP A 9 38.84 -12.14 23.60
CA TRP A 9 38.04 -12.78 22.55
C TRP A 9 36.61 -13.16 23.00
N ILE A 10 36.37 -13.37 24.31
CA ILE A 10 35.04 -13.70 24.85
C ILE A 10 34.11 -12.48 24.86
N ILE A 11 34.66 -11.28 25.10
CA ILE A 11 33.90 -10.02 25.11
C ILE A 11 33.53 -9.62 23.66
N LEU A 12 34.42 -9.85 22.71
CA LEU A 12 34.17 -9.60 21.28
C LEU A 12 33.14 -10.58 20.66
N ALA A 13 33.14 -11.85 21.08
CA ALA A 13 32.16 -12.83 20.59
C ALA A 13 30.73 -12.56 21.10
N GLY A 14 30.56 -12.06 22.33
CA GLY A 14 29.27 -11.63 22.87
C GLY A 14 28.74 -10.32 22.28
N ALA A 15 29.64 -9.43 21.85
CA ALA A 15 29.27 -8.20 21.15
C ALA A 15 28.71 -8.50 19.74
N SER A 16 29.32 -9.42 18.99
CA SER A 16 28.85 -9.81 17.64
C SER A 16 27.49 -10.52 17.64
N SER A 17 27.14 -11.25 18.71
CA SER A 17 25.82 -11.89 18.79
C SER A 17 24.70 -10.90 19.14
N MET A 18 24.96 -9.93 20.02
CA MET A 18 24.00 -8.84 20.31
C MET A 18 23.80 -7.90 19.12
N THR A 19 24.83 -7.62 18.33
CA THR A 19 24.70 -6.80 17.11
C THR A 19 23.89 -7.51 16.03
N LEU A 20 24.10 -8.81 15.82
CA LEU A 20 23.30 -9.59 14.87
C LEU A 20 21.82 -9.69 15.29
N VAL A 21 21.54 -9.83 16.58
CA VAL A 21 20.15 -9.82 17.09
C VAL A 21 19.54 -8.43 16.96
N ALA A 22 20.28 -7.37 17.26
CA ALA A 22 19.81 -5.99 17.10
C ALA A 22 19.57 -5.63 15.62
N GLU A 23 20.47 -6.00 14.72
CA GLU A 23 20.32 -5.83 13.27
C GLU A 23 19.12 -6.61 12.74
N GLY A 24 18.94 -7.88 13.13
CA GLY A 24 17.77 -8.68 12.74
C GLY A 24 16.44 -8.14 13.31
N LEU A 25 16.45 -7.53 14.50
CA LEU A 25 15.29 -6.85 15.06
C LEU A 25 15.01 -5.52 14.34
N MET A 26 16.03 -4.77 13.95
CA MET A 26 15.89 -3.54 13.17
C MET A 26 15.43 -3.82 11.74
N GLU A 27 15.89 -4.91 11.12
CA GLU A 27 15.44 -5.37 9.81
C GLU A 27 13.95 -5.73 9.86
N LYS A 28 13.52 -6.58 10.81
CA LYS A 28 12.10 -6.90 11.00
C LYS A 28 11.24 -5.70 11.37
N ALA A 29 11.77 -4.77 12.17
CA ALA A 29 11.08 -3.52 12.47
C ALA A 29 10.94 -2.64 11.22
N SER A 30 11.96 -2.60 10.36
CA SER A 30 11.94 -1.84 9.11
C SER A 30 10.99 -2.45 8.08
N GLU A 31 10.89 -3.78 8.01
CA GLU A 31 9.91 -4.49 7.20
C GLU A 31 8.49 -4.23 7.70
N GLY A 32 8.26 -4.33 9.02
CA GLY A 32 6.97 -4.01 9.63
C GLY A 32 6.55 -2.55 9.41
N LEU A 33 7.49 -1.61 9.49
CA LEU A 33 7.25 -0.20 9.16
C LEU A 33 6.90 -0.01 7.67
N SER A 34 7.53 -0.78 6.78
CA SER A 34 7.24 -0.76 5.34
C SER A 34 5.83 -1.27 5.04
N GLU A 35 5.42 -2.39 5.64
CA GLU A 35 4.07 -2.95 5.47
C GLU A 35 2.99 -1.99 5.98
N VAL A 36 3.23 -1.37 7.14
CA VAL A 36 2.33 -0.36 7.71
C VAL A 36 2.22 0.86 6.79
N ALA A 37 3.34 1.35 6.24
CA ALA A 37 3.33 2.44 5.27
C ALA A 37 2.52 2.09 4.01
N VAL A 38 2.69 0.87 3.48
CA VAL A 38 1.96 0.40 2.30
C VAL A 38 0.45 0.33 2.59
N ALA A 39 0.07 -0.22 3.75
CA ALA A 39 -1.32 -0.28 4.17
C ALA A 39 -1.94 1.12 4.31
N GLU A 40 -1.21 2.05 4.91
CA GLU A 40 -1.68 3.43 5.11
C GLU A 40 -1.78 4.21 3.79
N ALA A 41 -0.81 4.04 2.89
CA ALA A 41 -0.87 4.63 1.55
C ALA A 41 -2.07 4.11 0.76
N ARG A 42 -2.39 2.81 0.85
CA ARG A 42 -3.60 2.23 0.27
C ARG A 42 -4.87 2.84 0.84
N ARG A 43 -4.93 3.08 2.15
CA ARG A 43 -6.07 3.76 2.78
C ARG A 43 -6.23 5.19 2.28
N VAL A 44 -5.14 5.95 2.16
CA VAL A 44 -5.18 7.31 1.58
C VAL A 44 -5.77 7.27 0.16
N VAL A 45 -5.32 6.34 -0.69
CA VAL A 45 -5.86 6.19 -2.04
C VAL A 45 -7.35 5.82 -2.00
N ALA A 46 -7.74 4.92 -1.10
CA ALA A 46 -9.11 4.50 -0.94
C ALA A 46 -10.03 5.66 -0.56
N GLU A 47 -9.65 6.47 0.43
CA GLU A 47 -10.40 7.65 0.87
C GLU A 47 -10.53 8.72 -0.23
N ILE A 48 -9.50 8.90 -1.07
CA ILE A 48 -9.52 9.91 -2.13
C ILE A 48 -10.34 9.45 -3.35
N LEU A 49 -10.22 8.18 -3.75
CA LEU A 49 -10.72 7.71 -5.04
C LEU A 49 -12.00 6.89 -4.96
N LEU A 50 -12.23 6.17 -3.85
CA LEU A 50 -13.34 5.23 -3.80
C LEU A 50 -14.66 5.96 -3.51
N PRO A 51 -15.74 5.51 -4.15
CA PRO A 51 -17.06 6.08 -3.92
C PRO A 51 -17.61 5.67 -2.56
N SER A 52 -18.42 6.55 -1.96
CA SER A 52 -19.08 6.32 -0.66
C SER A 52 -20.26 5.35 -0.74
N ARG A 53 -20.90 5.22 -1.90
CA ARG A 53 -22.02 4.29 -2.15
C ARG A 53 -21.77 3.49 -3.42
N ILE A 54 -22.14 2.21 -3.40
CA ILE A 54 -21.92 1.29 -4.53
C ILE A 54 -23.25 0.86 -5.15
N THR A 55 -23.40 1.17 -6.44
CA THR A 55 -24.53 0.76 -7.29
C THR A 55 -24.05 -0.17 -8.40
N GLY A 56 -24.95 -0.95 -9.00
CA GLY A 56 -24.58 -1.77 -10.16
C GLY A 56 -24.02 -0.95 -11.33
N SER A 57 -24.53 0.26 -11.57
CA SER A 57 -23.97 1.17 -12.59
C SER A 57 -22.51 1.56 -12.31
N LEU A 58 -22.14 1.70 -11.03
CA LEU A 58 -20.78 1.97 -10.60
C LEU A 58 -19.91 0.72 -10.74
N VAL A 59 -20.43 -0.46 -10.39
CA VAL A 59 -19.75 -1.75 -10.64
C VAL A 59 -19.48 -1.93 -12.14
N GLU A 60 -20.44 -1.61 -13.02
CA GLU A 60 -20.27 -1.64 -14.48
C GLU A 60 -19.21 -0.63 -14.96
N LYS A 61 -19.13 0.56 -14.33
CA LYS A 61 -18.07 1.53 -14.61
C LYS A 61 -16.69 0.97 -14.25
N TYR A 62 -16.56 0.31 -13.10
CA TYR A 62 -15.31 -0.32 -12.67
C TYR A 62 -14.95 -1.55 -13.51
N PHE A 63 -15.94 -2.34 -13.92
CA PHE A 63 -15.75 -3.43 -14.88
C PHE A 63 -15.12 -2.92 -16.19
N ARG A 64 -15.73 -1.91 -16.82
CA ARG A 64 -15.19 -1.30 -18.05
C ARG A 64 -13.81 -0.68 -17.82
N LYS A 65 -13.56 -0.10 -16.65
CA LYS A 65 -12.25 0.43 -16.28
C LYS A 65 -11.21 -0.69 -16.16
N ALA A 66 -11.54 -1.81 -15.53
CA ALA A 66 -10.65 -2.96 -15.38
C ALA A 66 -10.25 -3.56 -16.73
N LEU A 67 -11.18 -3.60 -17.69
CA LEU A 67 -10.89 -3.99 -19.07
C LEU A 67 -9.92 -3.01 -19.75
N ARG A 68 -10.20 -1.70 -19.68
CA ARG A 68 -9.32 -0.67 -20.28
C ARG A 68 -7.91 -0.67 -19.72
N LEU A 69 -7.75 -0.96 -18.43
CA LEU A 69 -6.45 -1.02 -17.76
C LEU A 69 -5.76 -2.39 -17.93
N GLY A 70 -6.39 -3.37 -18.59
CA GLY A 70 -5.83 -4.71 -18.76
C GLY A 70 -5.64 -5.47 -17.44
N VAL A 71 -6.43 -5.15 -16.42
CA VAL A 71 -6.31 -5.77 -15.08
C VAL A 71 -7.37 -6.83 -14.82
N TRP A 72 -8.43 -6.87 -15.65
CA TRP A 72 -9.51 -7.84 -15.53
C TRP A 72 -9.00 -9.28 -15.40
N GLY A 73 -8.06 -9.69 -16.28
CA GLY A 73 -7.50 -11.04 -16.25
C GLY A 73 -6.63 -11.37 -15.04
N ARG A 74 -6.14 -10.34 -14.32
CA ARG A 74 -5.31 -10.49 -13.11
C ARG A 74 -6.13 -10.51 -11.82
N LEU A 75 -7.41 -10.15 -11.87
CA LEU A 75 -8.28 -10.18 -10.70
C LEU A 75 -8.61 -11.64 -10.32
N PRO A 76 -8.71 -11.96 -9.02
CA PRO A 76 -9.17 -13.27 -8.55
C PRO A 76 -10.50 -13.69 -9.19
N LEU A 77 -10.72 -14.99 -9.35
CA LEU A 77 -11.91 -15.51 -10.02
C LEU A 77 -13.21 -15.09 -9.30
N GLU A 78 -13.17 -15.08 -7.97
CA GLU A 78 -14.26 -14.67 -7.07
C GLU A 78 -14.58 -13.19 -7.26
N SER A 79 -13.55 -12.34 -7.38
CA SER A 79 -13.69 -10.91 -7.64
C SER A 79 -14.36 -10.65 -8.98
N ARG A 80 -13.97 -11.41 -10.01
CA ARG A 80 -14.59 -11.33 -11.34
C ARG A 80 -16.05 -11.79 -11.33
N GLY A 81 -16.33 -12.91 -10.66
CA GLY A 81 -17.70 -13.42 -10.49
C GLY A 81 -18.61 -12.39 -9.80
N LEU A 82 -18.13 -11.79 -8.70
CA LEU A 82 -18.84 -10.74 -7.98
C LEU A 82 -19.14 -9.52 -8.84
N ILE A 83 -18.16 -9.01 -9.59
CA ILE A 83 -18.37 -7.88 -10.50
C ILE A 83 -19.41 -8.22 -11.56
N LEU A 84 -19.32 -9.40 -12.18
CA LEU A 84 -20.25 -9.81 -13.23
C LEU A 84 -21.68 -9.95 -12.72
N ALA A 85 -21.85 -10.49 -11.50
CA ALA A 85 -23.15 -10.62 -10.87
C ALA A 85 -23.75 -9.26 -10.49
N LEU A 86 -22.93 -8.36 -9.93
CA LEU A 86 -23.42 -7.12 -9.31
C LEU A 86 -23.50 -5.94 -10.28
N ARG A 87 -22.89 -6.00 -11.47
CA ARG A 87 -22.94 -4.90 -12.46
C ARG A 87 -24.34 -4.55 -12.96
N ARG A 88 -25.28 -5.50 -12.89
CA ARG A 88 -26.70 -5.28 -13.24
C ARG A 88 -27.60 -5.15 -12.02
N TRP A 89 -27.02 -5.14 -10.82
CA TRP A 89 -27.77 -5.03 -9.57
C TRP A 89 -28.15 -3.58 -9.27
N GLY A 90 -29.05 -3.39 -8.31
CA GLY A 90 -29.38 -2.09 -7.75
C GLY A 90 -28.31 -1.57 -6.79
N LEU A 91 -28.75 -0.97 -5.68
CA LEU A 91 -27.87 -0.49 -4.60
C LEU A 91 -27.37 -1.65 -3.76
N VAL A 92 -26.06 -1.69 -3.50
CA VAL A 92 -25.45 -2.63 -2.55
C VAL A 92 -25.68 -2.11 -1.14
N LYS A 93 -26.54 -2.78 -0.36
CA LYS A 93 -26.89 -2.39 1.02
C LYS A 93 -25.99 -3.02 2.09
N SER A 94 -25.39 -4.18 1.78
CA SER A 94 -24.56 -4.91 2.74
C SER A 94 -23.21 -4.21 2.90
N ARG A 95 -22.86 -3.84 4.14
CA ARG A 95 -21.55 -3.23 4.47
C ARG A 95 -20.38 -4.16 4.18
N VAL A 96 -20.56 -5.47 4.41
CA VAL A 96 -19.53 -6.47 4.12
C VAL A 96 -19.27 -6.55 2.62
N LEU A 97 -20.34 -6.62 1.82
CA LEU A 97 -20.21 -6.66 0.36
C LEU A 97 -19.63 -5.36 -0.19
N GLU A 98 -20.02 -4.22 0.39
CA GLU A 98 -19.44 -2.92 0.06
C GLU A 98 -17.93 -2.90 0.32
N GLY A 99 -17.48 -3.42 1.47
CA GLY A 99 -16.05 -3.52 1.81
C GLY A 99 -15.28 -4.38 0.81
N ILE A 100 -15.82 -5.55 0.43
CA ILE A 100 -15.23 -6.43 -0.57
C ILE A 100 -15.10 -5.71 -1.92
N LEU A 101 -16.17 -5.04 -2.37
CA LEU A 101 -16.17 -4.30 -3.63
C LEU A 101 -15.20 -3.12 -3.60
N LYS A 102 -15.08 -2.40 -2.47
CA LYS A 102 -14.09 -1.32 -2.30
C LYS A 102 -12.66 -1.86 -2.43
N GLY A 103 -12.38 -3.04 -1.87
CA GLY A 103 -11.09 -3.71 -2.06
C GLY A 103 -10.81 -3.98 -3.54
N ILE A 104 -11.76 -4.56 -4.27
CA ILE A 104 -11.61 -4.84 -5.70
C ILE A 104 -11.44 -3.54 -6.51
N PHE A 105 -12.23 -2.52 -6.21
CA PHE A 105 -12.13 -1.22 -6.87
C PHE A 105 -10.79 -0.55 -6.62
N LEU A 106 -10.23 -0.69 -5.42
CA LEU A 106 -8.91 -0.18 -5.09
C LEU A 106 -7.83 -0.84 -5.94
N GLU A 107 -7.86 -2.17 -6.13
CA GLU A 107 -6.92 -2.85 -7.04
C GLU A 107 -7.01 -2.30 -8.47
N ILE A 108 -8.24 -2.06 -8.95
CA ILE A 108 -8.47 -1.48 -10.27
C ILE A 108 -7.94 -0.04 -10.34
N GLU A 109 -8.14 0.77 -9.30
CA GLU A 109 -7.60 2.14 -9.23
C GLU A 109 -6.07 2.16 -9.23
N LEU A 110 -5.45 1.30 -8.42
CA LEU A 110 -3.99 1.18 -8.28
C LEU A 110 -3.31 0.68 -9.55
N ALA A 111 -4.04 0.10 -10.50
CA ALA A 111 -3.49 -0.18 -11.81
C ALA A 111 -3.44 1.04 -12.74
N GLY A 112 -4.26 2.07 -12.47
CA GLY A 112 -4.29 3.30 -13.25
C GLY A 112 -3.14 4.25 -12.89
N LEU A 113 -2.78 5.15 -13.82
CA LEU A 113 -1.74 6.17 -13.56
C LEU A 113 -2.08 7.04 -12.35
N LYS A 114 -3.32 7.53 -12.25
CA LYS A 114 -3.78 8.37 -11.14
C LYS A 114 -3.69 7.65 -9.79
N GLY A 115 -4.13 6.40 -9.72
CA GLY A 115 -4.07 5.61 -8.48
C GLY A 115 -2.64 5.32 -8.05
N ARG A 116 -1.75 4.95 -8.99
CA ARG A 116 -0.32 4.77 -8.70
C ARG A 116 0.33 6.07 -8.23
N ALA A 117 0.04 7.20 -8.88
CA ALA A 117 0.58 8.48 -8.47
C ALA A 117 0.15 8.83 -7.03
N LEU A 118 -1.14 8.68 -6.69
CA LEU A 118 -1.58 8.90 -5.31
C LEU A 118 -0.91 7.93 -4.32
N PHE A 119 -0.76 6.66 -4.70
CA PHE A 119 -0.12 5.65 -3.87
C PHE A 119 1.34 5.99 -3.57
N TYR A 120 2.17 6.26 -4.59
CA TYR A 120 3.57 6.62 -4.39
C TYR A 120 3.73 7.99 -3.74
N GLY A 121 2.88 8.95 -4.08
CA GLY A 121 2.85 10.25 -3.39
C GLY A 121 2.55 10.11 -1.90
N ALA A 122 1.62 9.23 -1.53
CA ALA A 122 1.31 8.91 -0.14
C ALA A 122 2.49 8.19 0.54
N LEU A 123 3.10 7.18 -0.09
CA LEU A 123 4.28 6.50 0.45
C LEU A 123 5.45 7.45 0.74
N LEU A 124 5.73 8.37 -0.18
CA LEU A 124 6.78 9.37 0.00
C LEU A 124 6.45 10.35 1.13
N SER A 125 5.18 10.75 1.23
CA SER A 125 4.73 11.70 2.24
C SER A 125 4.60 11.09 3.63
N LEU A 126 4.39 9.77 3.74
CA LEU A 126 4.26 9.09 5.03
C LEU A 126 5.54 9.23 5.86
N ARG A 127 6.73 9.28 5.22
CA ARG A 127 8.00 9.54 5.93
C ARG A 127 8.00 10.82 6.76
N GLU A 128 7.26 11.86 6.33
CA GLU A 128 7.17 13.16 7.01
C GLU A 128 5.92 13.29 7.90
N TYR A 129 4.83 12.59 7.56
CA TYR A 129 3.50 12.78 8.16
C TYR A 129 2.93 11.49 8.77
N TRP A 130 3.77 10.68 9.43
CA TRP A 130 3.36 9.42 10.04
C TRP A 130 2.15 9.62 10.96
N GLY A 131 1.05 8.90 10.72
CA GLY A 131 -0.18 8.98 11.50
C GLY A 131 -1.12 10.17 11.19
N ARG A 132 -0.84 11.01 10.17
CA ARG A 132 -1.69 12.16 9.80
C ARG A 132 -2.46 11.95 8.49
N LEU A 133 -3.22 10.86 8.41
CA LEU A 133 -3.98 10.49 7.21
C LEU A 133 -4.92 11.61 6.73
N GLY A 134 -5.55 12.34 7.65
CA GLY A 134 -6.43 13.47 7.32
C GLY A 134 -5.72 14.65 6.64
N GLU A 135 -4.43 14.89 6.90
CA GLU A 135 -3.64 15.92 6.22
C GLU A 135 -3.24 15.47 4.81
N LEU A 136 -2.91 14.19 4.65
CA LEU A 136 -2.57 13.59 3.36
C LEU A 136 -3.76 13.62 2.41
N VAL A 137 -4.95 13.23 2.88
CA VAL A 137 -6.18 13.23 2.07
C VAL A 137 -6.56 14.64 1.59
N ARG A 138 -6.43 15.66 2.46
CA ARG A 138 -6.70 17.07 2.08
C ARG A 138 -5.74 17.58 1.00
N ASN A 139 -4.52 17.05 0.97
CA ASN A 139 -3.47 17.48 0.04
C ASN A 139 -3.31 16.54 -1.16
N ALA A 140 -4.41 15.98 -1.67
CA ALA A 140 -4.39 15.06 -2.82
C ALA A 140 -3.65 15.62 -4.05
N GLY A 141 -3.70 16.94 -4.28
CA GLY A 141 -2.94 17.60 -5.35
C GLY A 141 -1.43 17.44 -5.18
N ARG A 142 -0.90 17.70 -3.98
CA ARG A 142 0.53 17.49 -3.66
C ARG A 142 0.94 16.03 -3.81
N LEU A 143 0.09 15.09 -3.36
CA LEU A 143 0.35 13.66 -3.51
C LEU A 143 0.46 13.26 -4.99
N LEU A 144 -0.46 13.73 -5.84
CA LEU A 144 -0.39 13.50 -7.28
C LEU A 144 0.90 14.05 -7.87
N THR A 145 1.28 15.27 -7.53
CA THR A 145 2.52 15.88 -8.01
C THR A 145 3.74 15.03 -7.64
N LEU A 146 3.91 14.69 -6.37
CA LEU A 146 5.03 13.86 -5.89
C LEU A 146 5.04 12.48 -6.56
N GLY A 147 3.89 11.84 -6.65
CA GLY A 147 3.75 10.54 -7.28
C GLY A 147 4.04 10.54 -8.77
N ILE A 148 3.60 11.57 -9.51
CA ILE A 148 3.91 11.74 -10.94
C ILE A 148 5.41 11.94 -11.13
N PHE A 149 6.05 12.81 -10.33
CA PHE A 149 7.50 12.98 -10.38
C PHE A 149 8.23 11.66 -10.13
N TYR A 150 7.83 10.91 -9.10
CA TYR A 150 8.39 9.60 -8.79
C TYR A 150 8.22 8.58 -9.94
N LEU A 151 7.02 8.50 -10.52
CA LEU A 151 6.71 7.61 -11.64
C LEU A 151 7.38 8.01 -12.95
N ASN A 152 7.82 9.26 -13.09
CA ASN A 152 8.58 9.74 -14.24
C ASN A 152 10.09 9.55 -14.07
N SER A 153 10.59 9.34 -12.85
CA SER A 153 12.00 9.02 -12.62
C SER A 153 12.37 7.69 -13.29
N PRO A 154 13.59 7.56 -13.85
CA PRO A 154 14.07 6.28 -14.37
C PRO A 154 14.00 5.18 -13.30
N THR A 155 13.66 3.95 -13.69
CA THR A 155 13.45 2.82 -12.76
C THR A 155 14.64 2.57 -11.83
N ILE A 156 15.86 2.81 -12.31
CA ILE A 156 17.10 2.67 -11.52
C ILE A 156 17.11 3.57 -10.27
N TYR A 157 16.37 4.68 -10.29
CA TYR A 157 16.29 5.64 -9.19
C TYR A 157 15.04 5.46 -8.30
N ARG A 158 14.27 4.38 -8.50
CA ARG A 158 13.03 4.13 -7.76
C ARG A 158 13.27 3.18 -6.59
N PHE A 159 13.08 3.68 -5.37
CA PHE A 159 13.30 2.92 -4.14
C PHE A 159 12.17 1.92 -3.80
N TYR A 160 10.97 2.15 -4.32
CA TYR A 160 9.76 1.35 -4.08
C TYR A 160 9.33 0.52 -5.32
N GLY A 161 10.27 0.29 -6.26
CA GLY A 161 10.06 -0.49 -7.50
C GLY A 161 10.30 0.27 -8.79
#